data_AF-A0AAP6Y5N5-F1
#
_entry.id   AF-A0AAP6Y5N5-F1
#
_cell.length_a   1.000
_cell.length_b   1.000
_cell.length_c   1.000
_cell.angle_alpha   90.00
_cell.angle_beta   90.00
_cell.angle_gamma   90.00
#
_symmetry.space_group_name_H-M   'P 1'
#
loop_
_entity.id
_entity.type
_entity.pdbx_description
1 polymer ?
#
loop_
_entity_poly.entity_id
_entity_poly.type
_entity_poly.pdbx_seq_one_letter_code
_entity_poly.pdbx_strand_id
1 'polypeptide(L)'
;MKDEIKSSHKTLTSPAEEYQNKACVEPIPTNKSGNLAEKAEKQNINNDLKKQNAKANPNPIFKHSMHKNKPHNNSIRKTSEIRQFATKKHPNDVEMQQFEYEEQVESKAFMDKDAIEQNIKAFAIKEHTDDYSLQQYVYGEQVKSKAFMDEDTAERDIKAFAVKEHPDDYSLQQYVYEEQVKSKAFMDEEATEQDIKTFAVEEHPDDYSLQQYVYEERVEAR
;
A
#
# COMPACT_ATOMS: atom_id res chain seq x y z
N MET A 1 9.96 25.98 -56.36
CA MET A 1 9.45 24.69 -55.85
C MET A 1 9.67 24.71 -54.35
N LYS A 2 8.61 24.41 -53.58
CA LYS A 2 8.56 24.54 -52.12
C LYS A 2 8.98 23.19 -51.52
N ASP A 3 9.99 23.17 -50.67
CA ASP A 3 10.36 21.99 -49.90
C ASP A 3 9.71 22.07 -48.51
N GLU A 4 8.77 21.15 -48.27
CA GLU A 4 8.11 20.94 -46.98
C GLU A 4 8.96 20.01 -46.11
N ILE A 5 9.43 20.53 -44.97
CA ILE A 5 10.02 19.72 -43.89
C ILE A 5 8.86 19.13 -43.08
N LYS A 6 8.64 17.83 -43.19
CA LYS A 6 7.72 17.07 -42.32
C LYS A 6 8.39 16.83 -40.98
N SER A 7 7.97 17.58 -39.96
CA SER A 7 8.29 17.34 -38.55
C SER A 7 7.49 16.12 -38.05
N SER A 8 8.18 15.02 -37.75
CA SER A 8 7.60 13.85 -37.09
C SER A 8 7.67 14.05 -35.58
N HIS A 9 6.57 14.53 -34.98
CA HIS A 9 6.38 14.45 -33.53
C HIS A 9 6.12 12.98 -33.15
N LYS A 10 7.14 12.32 -32.59
CA LYS A 10 6.97 11.09 -31.81
C LYS A 10 6.51 11.53 -30.42
N THR A 11 5.25 11.26 -30.09
CA THR A 11 4.74 11.38 -28.72
C THR A 11 5.43 10.31 -27.87
N LEU A 12 6.36 10.73 -27.02
CA LEU A 12 6.85 9.94 -25.89
C LEU A 12 5.74 9.94 -24.84
N THR A 13 4.99 8.86 -24.78
CA THR A 13 4.12 8.55 -23.64
C THR A 13 5.01 8.24 -22.44
N SER A 14 4.71 8.90 -21.31
CA SER A 14 5.44 8.76 -20.05
C SER A 14 5.26 7.34 -19.47
N PRO A 15 6.33 6.69 -18.97
CA PRO A 15 6.22 5.42 -18.23
C PRO A 15 5.34 5.49 -16.98
N ALA A 16 5.00 6.69 -16.48
CA ALA A 16 4.07 6.87 -15.36
C ALA A 16 2.64 6.33 -15.64
N GLU A 17 2.25 6.16 -16.91
CA GLU A 17 0.95 5.57 -17.28
C GLU A 17 0.99 4.02 -17.33
N GLU A 18 2.16 3.38 -17.32
CA GLU A 18 2.28 1.92 -17.36
C GLU A 18 2.12 1.26 -15.98
N TYR A 19 2.29 2.02 -14.89
CA TYR A 19 2.17 1.52 -13.52
C TYR A 19 0.73 1.52 -12.96
N GLN A 20 -0.22 2.21 -13.61
CA GLN A 20 -1.64 2.19 -13.17
C GLN A 20 -2.37 0.87 -13.52
N ASN A 21 -1.83 0.04 -14.41
CA ASN A 21 -2.51 -1.17 -14.92
C ASN A 21 -1.95 -2.51 -14.38
N LYS A 22 -1.04 -2.51 -13.40
CA LYS A 22 -0.48 -3.75 -12.80
C LYS A 22 -0.88 -4.02 -11.34
N ALA A 23 -1.62 -3.12 -10.69
CA ALA A 23 -2.03 -3.29 -9.29
C ALA A 23 -3.35 -4.07 -9.09
N CYS A 24 -3.94 -4.61 -10.16
CA CYS A 24 -5.17 -5.40 -10.06
C CYS A 24 -5.00 -6.77 -10.73
N VAL A 25 -5.08 -7.80 -9.88
CA VAL A 25 -5.18 -9.24 -10.17
C VAL A 25 -3.83 -9.95 -10.44
N GLU A 26 -3.35 -10.73 -9.46
CA GLU A 26 -3.13 -12.18 -9.60
C GLU A 26 -2.69 -12.87 -8.27
N PRO A 27 -2.85 -14.21 -8.14
CA PRO A 27 -3.19 -14.89 -6.88
C PRO A 27 -2.00 -15.43 -6.06
N ILE A 28 -2.30 -15.73 -4.80
CA ILE A 28 -1.44 -16.34 -3.77
C ILE A 28 -0.76 -17.63 -4.29
N PRO A 29 0.59 -17.72 -4.32
CA PRO A 29 1.27 -18.99 -4.56
C PRO A 29 1.35 -19.83 -3.28
N THR A 30 0.72 -21.02 -3.31
CA THR A 30 0.87 -22.04 -2.27
C THR A 30 2.24 -22.71 -2.38
N ASN A 31 3.00 -22.67 -1.29
CA ASN A 31 4.33 -23.25 -1.17
C ASN A 31 4.27 -24.79 -1.04
N LYS A 32 4.97 -25.52 -1.92
CA LYS A 32 5.42 -26.91 -1.65
C LYS A 32 6.82 -27.18 -2.21
N SER A 33 7.70 -27.46 -1.25
CA SER A 33 8.82 -28.42 -1.25
C SER A 33 9.94 -28.29 -2.30
N GLY A 34 11.14 -27.98 -1.79
CA GLY A 34 12.42 -28.22 -2.44
C GLY A 34 13.55 -27.99 -1.44
N ASN A 35 13.90 -29.04 -0.69
CA ASN A 35 14.99 -29.09 0.27
C ASN A 35 16.32 -29.25 -0.50
N LEU A 36 17.38 -28.51 -0.12
CA LEU A 36 18.77 -28.98 0.08
C LEU A 36 19.81 -27.87 -0.15
N ALA A 37 20.52 -27.59 0.95
CA ALA A 37 21.94 -27.24 1.03
C ALA A 37 22.44 -25.92 0.39
N GLU A 38 22.52 -24.88 1.22
CA GLU A 38 23.84 -24.27 1.45
C GLU A 38 23.90 -23.63 2.86
N LYS A 39 24.41 -24.42 3.80
CA LYS A 39 24.94 -23.92 5.08
C LYS A 39 26.37 -23.46 4.80
N ALA A 40 26.65 -22.18 4.99
CA ALA A 40 27.73 -21.71 5.85
C ALA A 40 27.80 -20.18 5.80
N GLU A 41 28.14 -19.60 6.95
CA GLU A 41 28.84 -18.32 7.02
C GLU A 41 28.01 -17.04 6.80
N LYS A 42 27.26 -16.65 7.84
CA LYS A 42 27.10 -15.25 8.31
C LYS A 42 26.38 -15.23 9.67
N GLN A 43 26.97 -15.90 10.66
CA GLN A 43 26.66 -15.68 12.08
C GLN A 43 27.44 -14.47 12.58
N ASN A 44 27.09 -13.22 12.20
CA ASN A 44 27.51 -12.05 13.00
C ASN A 44 26.83 -10.70 12.67
N ILE A 45 25.53 -10.65 12.32
CA ILE A 45 24.82 -9.35 12.13
C ILE A 45 23.41 -9.35 12.80
N ASN A 46 22.96 -10.46 13.38
CA ASN A 46 21.57 -10.60 13.84
C ASN A 46 21.28 -10.21 15.30
N ASN A 47 22.19 -9.53 15.99
CA ASN A 47 22.02 -9.23 17.42
C ASN A 47 21.70 -7.77 17.78
N ASP A 48 21.82 -6.80 16.85
CA ASP A 48 21.50 -5.40 17.15
C ASP A 48 20.15 -4.89 16.59
N LEU A 49 19.49 -5.64 15.70
CA LEU A 49 18.10 -5.36 15.26
C LEU A 49 17.01 -5.97 16.17
N LYS A 50 17.39 -6.70 17.23
CA LYS A 50 16.43 -7.38 18.14
C LYS A 50 16.14 -6.65 19.46
N LYS A 51 16.68 -5.45 19.68
CA LYS A 51 16.48 -4.69 20.95
C LYS A 51 15.62 -3.43 20.86
N GLN A 52 15.03 -3.12 19.71
CA GLN A 52 14.06 -2.01 19.59
C GLN A 52 12.62 -2.46 19.32
N ASN A 53 12.38 -3.75 19.08
CA ASN A 53 11.04 -4.28 18.79
C ASN A 53 10.22 -4.71 20.04
N ALA A 54 10.54 -4.12 21.20
CA ALA A 54 9.88 -4.41 22.47
C ALA A 54 9.08 -3.21 22.96
N LYS A 55 8.16 -2.70 22.13
CA LYS A 55 7.04 -1.82 22.51
C LYS A 55 5.97 -1.73 21.40
N ALA A 56 5.82 -2.78 20.58
CA ALA A 56 4.67 -2.90 19.70
C ALA A 56 3.52 -3.53 20.50
N ASN A 57 2.51 -2.72 20.76
CA ASN A 57 1.23 -3.11 21.34
C ASN A 57 0.65 -4.28 20.51
N PRO A 58 0.37 -5.46 21.09
CA PRO A 58 -0.12 -6.58 20.32
C PRO A 58 -1.48 -6.24 19.72
N ASN A 59 -1.60 -6.45 18.40
CA ASN A 59 -2.86 -6.57 17.67
C ASN A 59 -3.94 -7.16 18.58
N PRO A 60 -5.08 -6.50 18.78
CA PRO A 60 -6.11 -7.13 19.56
C PRO A 60 -6.84 -8.12 18.67
N ILE A 61 -6.50 -9.40 18.86
CA ILE A 61 -7.38 -10.52 18.54
C ILE A 61 -8.59 -10.37 19.46
N PHE A 62 -9.65 -9.69 19.00
CA PHE A 62 -10.82 -9.41 19.84
C PHE A 62 -11.81 -10.56 19.82
N LYS A 63 -12.10 -11.04 21.04
CA LYS A 63 -13.03 -12.11 21.34
C LYS A 63 -14.47 -11.62 21.17
N HIS A 64 -15.30 -12.42 20.50
CA HIS A 64 -16.74 -12.20 20.37
C HIS A 64 -17.41 -12.02 21.73
N SER A 65 -18.01 -10.85 21.96
CA SER A 65 -18.88 -10.58 23.10
C SER A 65 -20.22 -10.06 22.60
N MET A 66 -21.27 -10.88 22.80
CA MET A 66 -22.63 -10.60 22.36
C MET A 66 -23.38 -9.73 23.38
N HIS A 67 -23.66 -8.47 23.06
CA HIS A 67 -24.64 -7.65 23.77
C HIS A 67 -25.77 -7.19 22.84
N LYS A 68 -27.01 -7.59 23.17
CA LYS A 68 -28.22 -7.35 22.37
C LYS A 68 -28.90 -6.05 22.78
N ASN A 69 -28.88 -5.04 21.91
CA ASN A 69 -29.71 -3.83 22.03
C ASN A 69 -30.58 -3.65 20.77
N LYS A 70 -31.84 -3.24 20.94
CA LYS A 70 -32.85 -3.08 19.86
C LYS A 70 -32.51 -1.90 18.92
N PRO A 71 -32.55 -2.09 17.59
CA PRO A 71 -32.20 -1.03 16.64
C PRO A 71 -33.38 -0.10 16.24
N HIS A 72 -33.06 1.18 16.03
CA HIS A 72 -33.92 2.26 15.49
C HIS A 72 -34.15 2.13 13.97
N ASN A 73 -35.18 2.76 13.40
CA ASN A 73 -35.63 2.59 12.00
C ASN A 73 -34.53 2.77 10.91
N ASN A 74 -33.59 3.71 11.09
CA ASN A 74 -32.45 3.88 10.16
C ASN A 74 -31.41 2.74 10.27
N SER A 75 -31.30 2.13 11.45
CA SER A 75 -30.51 0.91 11.67
C SER A 75 -31.17 -0.31 11.04
N ILE A 76 -32.50 -0.35 10.91
CA ILE A 76 -33.23 -1.47 10.28
C ILE A 76 -32.94 -1.53 8.77
N ARG A 77 -32.93 -0.37 8.09
CA ARG A 77 -32.62 -0.29 6.64
C ARG A 77 -31.18 -0.73 6.34
N LYS A 78 -30.20 -0.22 7.09
CA LYS A 78 -28.79 -0.62 6.90
C LYS A 78 -28.53 -2.09 7.25
N THR A 79 -29.24 -2.66 8.24
CA THR A 79 -29.16 -4.11 8.50
C THR A 79 -29.76 -4.96 7.38
N SER A 80 -30.69 -4.41 6.58
CA SER A 80 -31.24 -5.13 5.43
C SER A 80 -30.28 -5.17 4.25
N GLU A 81 -29.51 -4.10 4.02
CA GLU A 81 -28.46 -4.02 2.99
C GLU A 81 -27.31 -5.00 3.29
N ILE A 82 -26.83 -5.03 4.55
CA ILE A 82 -25.80 -6.00 4.99
C ILE A 82 -26.28 -7.45 4.82
N ARG A 83 -27.55 -7.72 5.13
CA ARG A 83 -28.11 -9.06 4.94
C ARG A 83 -28.19 -9.45 3.47
N GLN A 84 -28.53 -8.52 2.59
CA GLN A 84 -28.52 -8.75 1.14
C GLN A 84 -27.10 -8.98 0.62
N PHE A 85 -26.12 -8.24 1.11
CA PHE A 85 -24.71 -8.44 0.79
C PHE A 85 -24.27 -9.88 1.11
N ALA A 86 -24.54 -10.33 2.33
CA ALA A 86 -24.21 -11.68 2.77
C ALA A 86 -24.90 -12.77 1.93
N THR A 87 -26.22 -12.64 1.68
CA THR A 87 -26.95 -13.57 0.80
C THR A 87 -26.42 -13.57 -0.63
N LYS A 88 -25.98 -12.42 -1.15
CA LYS A 88 -25.38 -12.34 -2.50
C LYS A 88 -24.01 -13.02 -2.55
N LYS A 89 -23.16 -12.83 -1.54
CA LYS A 89 -21.81 -13.42 -1.46
C LYS A 89 -21.86 -14.93 -1.27
N HIS A 90 -22.85 -15.43 -0.50
CA HIS A 90 -23.00 -16.83 -0.15
C HIS A 90 -24.43 -17.36 -0.40
N PRO A 91 -24.93 -17.49 -1.64
CA PRO A 91 -26.36 -17.73 -1.92
C PRO A 91 -26.97 -18.99 -1.30
N ASN A 92 -26.19 -20.06 -1.15
CA ASN A 92 -26.66 -21.37 -0.70
C ASN A 92 -26.07 -21.81 0.64
N ASP A 93 -25.31 -20.95 1.31
CA ASP A 93 -24.61 -21.28 2.54
C ASP A 93 -25.08 -20.35 3.66
N VAL A 94 -26.05 -20.82 4.43
CA VAL A 94 -26.68 -20.03 5.50
C VAL A 94 -25.70 -19.72 6.63
N GLU A 95 -24.75 -20.62 6.90
CA GLU A 95 -23.73 -20.40 7.94
C GLU A 95 -22.78 -19.30 7.51
N MET A 96 -22.29 -19.35 6.27
CA MET A 96 -21.45 -18.29 5.72
C MET A 96 -22.18 -16.95 5.55
N GLN A 97 -23.48 -16.96 5.22
CA GLN A 97 -24.30 -15.74 5.22
C GLN A 97 -24.36 -15.12 6.62
N GLN A 98 -24.58 -15.93 7.65
CA GLN A 98 -24.66 -15.42 9.02
C GLN A 98 -23.31 -14.88 9.48
N PHE A 99 -22.22 -15.58 9.17
CA PHE A 99 -20.85 -15.12 9.43
C PHE A 99 -20.58 -13.75 8.79
N GLU A 100 -20.81 -13.63 7.47
CA GLU A 100 -20.59 -12.38 6.75
C GLU A 100 -21.48 -11.25 7.30
N TYR A 101 -22.75 -11.53 7.60
CA TYR A 101 -23.65 -10.55 8.20
C TYR A 101 -23.11 -10.02 9.53
N GLU A 102 -22.63 -10.91 10.40
CA GLU A 102 -22.08 -10.53 11.71
C GLU A 102 -20.81 -9.69 11.56
N GLU A 103 -19.89 -10.11 10.68
CA GLU A 103 -18.67 -9.38 10.37
C GLU A 103 -18.98 -7.95 9.88
N GLN A 104 -19.85 -7.83 8.87
CA GLN A 104 -20.25 -6.55 8.30
C GLN A 104 -20.95 -5.63 9.32
N VAL A 105 -21.76 -6.18 10.23
CA VAL A 105 -22.40 -5.40 11.30
C VAL A 105 -21.38 -4.88 12.31
N GLU A 106 -20.42 -5.70 12.69
CA GLU A 106 -19.34 -5.32 13.62
C GLU A 106 -18.45 -4.24 12.99
N SER A 107 -17.98 -4.46 11.77
CA SER A 107 -17.14 -3.51 11.05
C SER A 107 -17.85 -2.18 10.81
N LYS A 108 -19.14 -2.21 10.47
CA LYS A 108 -19.94 -0.99 10.37
C LYS A 108 -20.03 -0.26 11.70
N ALA A 109 -20.22 -0.98 12.81
CA ALA A 109 -20.30 -0.35 14.14
C ALA A 109 -18.98 0.35 14.49
N PHE A 110 -17.83 -0.28 14.18
CA PHE A 110 -16.52 0.33 14.29
C PHE A 110 -16.39 1.58 13.41
N MET A 111 -16.70 1.46 12.12
CA MET A 111 -16.61 2.59 11.18
C MET A 111 -17.50 3.76 11.62
N ASP A 112 -18.66 3.51 12.21
CA ASP A 112 -19.56 4.55 12.69
C ASP A 112 -19.09 5.23 13.98
N LYS A 113 -18.48 4.50 14.92
CA LYS A 113 -18.23 4.97 16.30
C LYS A 113 -16.77 5.16 16.66
N ASP A 114 -15.89 4.31 16.17
CA ASP A 114 -14.51 4.18 16.61
C ASP A 114 -13.51 4.71 15.57
N ALA A 115 -13.92 4.85 14.30
CA ALA A 115 -13.11 5.49 13.27
C ALA A 115 -13.05 7.02 13.46
N ILE A 116 -11.97 7.48 14.11
CA ILE A 116 -11.73 8.87 14.50
C ILE A 116 -11.28 9.74 13.30
N GLU A 117 -10.35 9.25 12.49
CA GLU A 117 -9.73 10.03 11.40
C GLU A 117 -10.69 10.18 10.22
N GLN A 118 -11.36 11.32 10.12
CA GLN A 118 -12.49 11.47 9.20
C GLN A 118 -12.08 11.46 7.72
N ASN A 119 -10.89 11.97 7.38
CA ASN A 119 -10.35 11.90 6.02
C ASN A 119 -10.06 10.45 5.61
N ILE A 120 -9.41 9.67 6.48
CA ILE A 120 -9.13 8.25 6.24
C ILE A 120 -10.42 7.44 6.17
N LYS A 121 -11.38 7.73 7.06
CA LYS A 121 -12.72 7.12 7.02
C LYS A 121 -13.42 7.41 5.69
N ALA A 122 -13.38 8.65 5.21
CA ALA A 122 -13.97 9.02 3.93
C ALA A 122 -13.27 8.33 2.75
N PHE A 123 -11.94 8.20 2.79
CA PHE A 123 -11.17 7.43 1.82
C PHE A 123 -11.64 5.97 1.78
N ALA A 124 -11.71 5.29 2.92
CA ALA A 124 -12.14 3.89 2.99
C ALA A 124 -13.57 3.67 2.47
N ILE A 125 -14.51 4.57 2.81
CA ILE A 125 -15.90 4.51 2.31
C ILE A 125 -15.97 4.72 0.79
N LYS A 126 -15.12 5.61 0.26
CA LYS A 126 -15.05 5.88 -1.18
C LYS A 126 -14.54 4.66 -1.94
N GLU A 127 -13.48 4.02 -1.46
CA GLU A 127 -12.90 2.83 -2.11
C GLU A 127 -13.85 1.62 -2.05
N HIS A 128 -14.60 1.47 -0.96
CA HIS A 128 -15.44 0.30 -0.73
C HIS A 128 -16.82 0.69 -0.23
N THR A 129 -17.73 1.11 -1.11
CA THR A 129 -19.00 1.70 -0.72
C THR A 129 -19.93 0.77 0.09
N ASP A 130 -19.96 -0.52 -0.26
CA ASP A 130 -20.94 -1.48 0.27
C ASP A 130 -20.33 -2.58 1.16
N ASP A 131 -19.01 -2.57 1.36
CA ASP A 131 -18.28 -3.59 2.12
C ASP A 131 -17.62 -2.97 3.36
N TYR A 132 -18.30 -3.06 4.49
CA TYR A 132 -17.85 -2.47 5.75
C TYR A 132 -16.62 -3.16 6.34
N SER A 133 -16.45 -4.46 6.13
CA SER A 133 -15.25 -5.15 6.62
C SER A 133 -14.02 -4.68 5.84
N LEU A 134 -14.16 -4.51 4.53
CA LEU A 134 -13.09 -3.95 3.71
C LEU A 134 -12.84 -2.45 3.98
N GLN A 135 -13.89 -1.66 4.24
CA GLN A 135 -13.74 -0.29 4.73
C GLN A 135 -12.92 -0.24 6.04
N GLN A 136 -13.25 -1.09 7.02
CA GLN A 136 -12.53 -1.14 8.28
C GLN A 136 -11.07 -1.54 8.09
N TYR A 137 -10.81 -2.51 7.21
CA TYR A 137 -9.46 -2.92 6.85
C TYR A 137 -8.65 -1.76 6.25
N VAL A 138 -9.17 -1.10 5.21
CA VAL A 138 -8.51 0.04 4.55
C VAL A 138 -8.30 1.19 5.53
N TYR A 139 -9.29 1.51 6.36
CA TYR A 139 -9.13 2.51 7.41
C TYR A 139 -7.95 2.17 8.34
N GLY A 140 -7.86 0.92 8.77
CA GLY A 140 -6.77 0.44 9.63
C GLY A 140 -5.40 0.57 8.99
N GLU A 141 -5.26 0.19 7.72
CA GLU A 141 -3.99 0.31 6.99
C GLU A 141 -3.59 1.78 6.81
N GLN A 142 -4.52 2.62 6.37
CA GLN A 142 -4.29 4.05 6.21
C GLN A 142 -3.89 4.74 7.51
N VAL A 143 -4.49 4.37 8.66
CA VAL A 143 -4.10 4.90 9.98
C VAL A 143 -2.66 4.49 10.33
N LYS A 144 -2.28 3.24 10.08
CA LYS A 144 -0.92 2.77 10.35
C LYS A 144 0.09 3.49 9.46
N SER A 145 -0.18 3.58 8.16
CA SER A 145 0.70 4.28 7.23
C SER A 145 0.77 5.77 7.50
N LYS A 146 -0.33 6.41 7.91
CA LYS A 146 -0.29 7.79 8.39
C LYS A 146 0.61 7.93 9.61
N ALA A 147 0.50 7.02 10.59
CA ALA A 147 1.37 7.06 11.76
C ALA A 147 2.85 6.91 11.38
N PHE A 148 3.17 5.97 10.48
CA PHE A 148 4.52 5.82 9.92
C PHE A 148 4.98 7.10 9.23
N MET A 149 4.14 7.68 8.37
CA MET A 149 4.46 8.91 7.65
C MET A 149 4.57 10.10 8.61
N ASP A 150 3.86 10.14 9.73
CA ASP A 150 3.91 11.22 10.72
C ASP A 150 5.14 11.12 11.64
N GLU A 151 5.78 9.94 11.76
CA GLU A 151 7.04 9.80 12.48
C GLU A 151 8.12 10.74 11.89
N ASP A 152 9.05 11.19 12.74
CA ASP A 152 10.15 12.05 12.32
C ASP A 152 11.16 11.22 11.53
N THR A 153 10.84 11.01 10.26
CA THR A 153 11.68 10.34 9.28
C THR A 153 12.86 11.23 8.91
N ALA A 154 14.08 10.67 8.87
CA ALA A 154 15.29 11.43 8.58
C ALA A 154 15.28 12.12 7.20
N GLU A 155 14.60 11.53 6.21
CA GLU A 155 14.62 11.96 4.81
C GLU A 155 13.39 12.81 4.45
N ARG A 156 13.42 14.09 4.86
CA ARG A 156 12.29 15.02 4.69
C ARG A 156 11.90 15.26 3.24
N ASP A 157 12.88 15.32 2.34
CA ASP A 157 12.62 15.59 0.92
C ASP A 157 11.92 14.40 0.24
N ILE A 158 12.30 13.17 0.59
CA ILE A 158 11.62 11.95 0.13
C ILE A 158 10.18 11.89 0.67
N LYS A 159 9.98 12.24 1.94
CA LYS A 159 8.63 12.34 2.52
C LYS A 159 7.78 13.38 1.80
N ALA A 160 8.36 14.54 1.46
CA ALA A 160 7.67 15.58 0.70
C ALA A 160 7.31 15.10 -0.73
N PHE A 161 8.21 14.36 -1.38
CA PHE A 161 7.96 13.73 -2.67
C PHE A 161 6.76 12.76 -2.61
N ALA A 162 6.76 11.83 -1.64
CA ALA A 162 5.69 10.86 -1.47
C ALA A 162 4.31 11.51 -1.20
N VAL A 163 4.26 12.53 -0.34
CA VAL A 163 3.03 13.30 -0.05
C VAL A 163 2.54 14.05 -1.29
N LYS A 164 3.45 14.58 -2.11
CA LYS A 164 3.10 15.29 -3.35
C LYS A 164 2.48 14.35 -4.38
N GLU A 165 3.04 13.15 -4.56
CA GLU A 165 2.54 12.16 -5.52
C GLU A 165 1.19 11.57 -5.07
N HIS A 166 1.00 11.35 -3.77
CA HIS A 166 -0.16 10.67 -3.22
C HIS A 166 -0.79 11.42 -2.04
N PRO A 167 -1.42 12.59 -2.24
CA PRO A 167 -1.83 13.47 -1.14
C PRO A 167 -2.86 12.87 -0.18
N ASP A 168 -3.73 11.99 -0.67
CA ASP A 168 -4.86 11.45 0.10
C ASP A 168 -4.70 9.96 0.47
N ASP A 169 -3.62 9.30 0.03
CA ASP A 169 -3.38 7.87 0.24
C ASP A 169 -2.08 7.64 1.02
N TYR A 170 -2.19 7.49 2.34
CA TYR A 170 -1.04 7.28 3.21
C TYR A 170 -0.34 5.95 2.96
N SER A 171 -1.08 4.90 2.56
CA SER A 171 -0.47 3.61 2.25
C SER A 171 0.48 3.72 1.05
N LEU A 172 0.06 4.48 0.03
CA LEU A 172 0.87 4.72 -1.15
C LEU A 172 1.98 5.74 -0.88
N GLN A 173 1.76 6.73 -0.02
CA GLN A 173 2.85 7.59 0.49
C GLN A 173 3.94 6.78 1.18
N GLN A 174 3.57 5.86 2.08
CA GLN A 174 4.53 5.00 2.76
C GLN A 174 5.31 4.14 1.76
N TYR A 175 4.62 3.52 0.81
CA TYR A 175 5.24 2.72 -0.24
C TYR A 175 6.29 3.52 -1.03
N VAL A 176 5.90 4.69 -1.55
CA VAL A 176 6.81 5.56 -2.31
C VAL A 176 7.97 6.04 -1.45
N TYR A 177 7.72 6.39 -0.18
CA TYR A 177 8.78 6.78 0.74
C TYR A 177 9.83 5.65 0.91
N GLU A 178 9.37 4.43 1.18
CA GLU A 178 10.26 3.28 1.38
C GLU A 178 11.05 2.94 0.11
N GLU A 179 10.40 3.02 -1.06
CA GLU A 179 11.04 2.81 -2.36
C GLU A 179 12.14 3.85 -2.62
N GLN A 180 11.80 5.13 -2.47
CA GLN A 180 12.74 6.24 -2.67
C GLN A 180 13.93 6.17 -1.69
N VAL A 181 13.70 5.79 -0.42
CA VAL A 181 14.79 5.59 0.55
C VAL A 181 15.72 4.47 0.10
N LYS A 182 15.17 3.36 -0.36
CA LYS A 182 15.96 2.22 -0.86
C LYS A 182 16.77 2.62 -2.10
N SER A 183 16.15 3.31 -3.06
CA SER A 183 16.84 3.75 -4.27
C SER A 183 17.88 4.82 -4.01
N LYS A 184 17.65 5.72 -3.06
CA LYS A 184 18.67 6.66 -2.59
C LYS A 184 19.87 5.93 -2.01
N ALA A 185 19.65 4.92 -1.16
CA ALA A 185 20.74 4.11 -0.61
C ALA A 185 21.52 3.38 -1.71
N PHE A 186 20.84 2.81 -2.71
CA PHE A 186 21.51 2.23 -3.88
C PHE A 186 22.37 3.26 -4.63
N MET A 187 21.78 4.42 -4.94
CA MET A 187 22.50 5.49 -5.63
C MET A 187 23.70 5.97 -4.83
N ASP A 188 23.61 6.06 -3.51
CA ASP A 188 24.69 6.51 -2.62
C ASP A 188 25.79 5.46 -2.43
N GLU A 189 25.44 4.18 -2.25
CA GLU A 189 26.36 3.14 -1.78
C GLU A 189 26.78 2.13 -2.85
N GLU A 190 25.91 1.83 -3.83
CA GLU A 190 26.11 0.74 -4.80
C GLU A 190 26.44 1.23 -6.21
N ALA A 191 25.99 2.42 -6.61
CA ALA A 191 26.26 2.98 -7.94
C ALA A 191 27.73 3.43 -8.10
N THR A 192 28.55 2.58 -8.73
CA THR A 192 30.01 2.81 -8.93
C THR A 192 30.36 3.65 -10.15
N GLU A 193 29.61 3.54 -11.25
CA GLU A 193 29.90 4.21 -12.54
C GLU A 193 29.52 5.70 -12.48
N GLN A 194 30.49 6.56 -12.14
CA GLN A 194 30.23 7.96 -11.82
C GLN A 194 29.61 8.76 -12.96
N ASP A 195 30.00 8.51 -14.22
CA ASP A 195 29.45 9.24 -15.36
C ASP A 195 27.96 8.92 -15.59
N ILE A 196 27.57 7.65 -15.43
CA ILE A 196 26.17 7.23 -15.49
C ILE A 196 25.39 7.76 -14.28
N LYS A 197 25.98 7.68 -13.08
CA LYS A 197 25.36 8.21 -11.85
C LYS A 197 25.08 9.71 -11.97
N THR A 198 26.05 10.51 -12.42
CA THR A 198 25.84 11.95 -12.66
C THR A 198 24.72 12.19 -13.66
N PHE A 199 24.72 11.45 -14.77
CA PHE A 199 23.65 11.57 -15.77
C PHE A 199 22.26 11.29 -15.17
N ALA A 200 22.11 10.22 -14.39
CA ALA A 200 20.82 9.85 -13.79
C ALA A 200 20.31 10.93 -12.83
N VAL A 201 21.20 11.48 -11.98
CA VAL A 201 20.87 12.57 -11.03
C VAL A 201 20.47 13.85 -11.76
N GLU A 202 21.11 14.17 -12.89
CA GLU A 202 20.78 15.37 -13.67
C GLU A 202 19.41 15.26 -14.37
N GLU A 203 19.06 14.10 -14.91
CA GLU A 203 17.76 13.88 -15.55
C GLU A 203 16.61 13.84 -14.53
N HIS A 204 16.86 13.29 -13.33
CA HIS A 204 15.83 13.02 -12.34
C HIS A 204 16.26 13.47 -10.93
N PRO A 205 16.38 14.78 -10.67
CA PRO A 205 17.01 15.30 -9.44
C PRO A 205 16.30 14.91 -8.14
N ASP A 206 14.97 14.75 -8.18
CA ASP A 206 14.15 14.52 -6.98
C ASP A 206 13.54 13.12 -6.91
N ASP A 207 13.83 12.24 -7.89
CA ASP A 207 13.25 10.90 -8.00
C ASP A 207 14.35 9.83 -8.05
N TYR A 208 14.73 9.32 -6.88
CA TYR A 208 15.80 8.33 -6.73
C TYR A 208 15.44 6.98 -7.37
N SER A 209 14.17 6.61 -7.38
CA SER A 209 13.73 5.35 -8.03
C SER A 209 13.98 5.43 -9.53
N LEU A 210 13.68 6.58 -10.15
CA LEU A 210 13.95 6.80 -11.56
C LEU A 210 15.45 7.01 -11.86
N GLN A 211 16.20 7.63 -10.93
CA GLN A 211 17.66 7.67 -11.02
C GLN A 211 18.27 6.26 -11.05
N GLN A 212 17.85 5.39 -10.13
CA GLN A 212 18.30 4.00 -10.07
C GLN A 212 17.98 3.27 -11.36
N TYR A 213 16.73 3.38 -11.85
CA TYR A 213 16.31 2.75 -13.11
C TYR A 213 17.20 3.17 -14.29
N VAL A 214 17.41 4.48 -14.48
CA VAL A 214 18.26 5.01 -15.57
C VAL A 214 19.71 4.57 -15.41
N TYR A 215 20.21 4.50 -14.18
CA TYR A 215 21.55 4.02 -13.91
C TYR A 215 21.71 2.55 -14.32
N GLU A 216 20.81 1.69 -13.85
CA GLU A 216 20.82 0.26 -14.15
C GLU A 216 20.69 0.00 -15.66
N GLU A 217 19.74 0.65 -16.34
CA GLU A 217 19.53 0.50 -17.79
C GLU A 217 20.81 0.84 -18.58
N ARG A 218 21.50 1.92 -18.21
CA ARG A 218 22.71 2.36 -18.91
C ARG A 218 23.94 1.51 -18.61
N VAL A 219 24.04 0.97 -17.40
CA VAL A 219 25.10 0.01 -17.06
C VAL A 219 24.91 -1.28 -17.88
N GLU A 220 23.67 -1.76 -18.00
CA GLU A 220 23.35 -2.97 -18.79
C GLU A 220 23.57 -2.78 -20.30
N ALA A 221 23.41 -1.56 -20.81
CA ALA A 221 23.59 -1.25 -22.23
C ALA A 221 25.07 -1.12 -22.68
N ARG A 222 26.04 -1.24 -21.77
CA ARG A 222 27.48 -1.23 -22.08
C ARG A 222 27.99 -2.60 -22.52
#